data_AF-A0A7X7GHI3-F1
#
_entry.id   AF-A0A7X7GHI3-F1
#
_cell.length_a   1.000
_cell.length_b   1.000
_cell.length_c   1.000
_cell.angle_alpha   90.00
_cell.angle_beta   90.00
_cell.angle_gamma   90.00
#
_symmetry.space_group_name_H-M   'P 1'
#
loop_
_entity.id
_entity.type
_entity.pdbx_description
1 polymer ?
#
loop_
_entity_poly.entity_id
_entity_poly.type
_entity_poly.pdbx_seq_one_letter_code
_entity_poly.pdbx_strand_id
1 'polypeptide(L)' 'MYTYIVRYQTDGQDHTETLEADTAAEAVQLVEERHLDDTERFELIEVHLVEDEDDLIRDRQQPA' A
#
# COMPACT_ATOMS: atom_id res chain seq x y z
N MET A 1 13.75 -4.78 8.05
CA MET A 1 13.19 -4.44 6.72
C MET A 1 12.36 -5.61 6.20
N TYR A 2 11.10 -5.32 5.95
CA TYR A 2 10.08 -6.26 5.50
C TYR A 2 9.36 -5.68 4.27
N THR A 3 8.72 -6.53 3.48
CA THR A 3 7.92 -6.08 2.34
C THR A 3 6.48 -5.85 2.79
N TYR A 4 5.91 -4.71 2.39
CA TYR A 4 4.52 -4.35 2.64
C TYR A 4 3.79 -4.08 1.33
N ILE A 5 2.52 -4.44 1.28
CA ILE A 5 1.58 -4.03 0.23
C ILE A 5 0.68 -2.97 0.85
N VAL A 6 0.67 -1.78 0.27
CA VAL A 6 -0.16 -0.65 0.69
C VAL A 6 -1.19 -0.39 -0.39
N ARG A 7 -2.47 -0.46 -0.03
CA ARG A 7 -3.61 -0.11 -0.88
C ARG A 7 -4.18 1.20 -0.42
N TYR A 8 -4.33 2.14 -1.35
CA TYR A 8 -4.77 3.50 -1.04
C TYR A 8 -5.55 4.06 -2.23
N GLN A 9 -6.30 5.12 -1.99
CA GLN A 9 -7.01 5.88 -3.01
C GLN A 9 -6.44 7.29 -3.12
N THR A 10 -6.21 7.74 -4.35
CA THR A 10 -5.85 9.13 -4.70
C THR A 10 -6.75 9.57 -5.85
N ASP A 11 -7.33 10.76 -5.74
CA ASP A 11 -8.21 11.35 -6.78
C ASP A 11 -9.37 10.43 -7.23
N GLY A 12 -9.86 9.60 -6.31
CA GLY A 12 -10.93 8.63 -6.57
C GLY A 12 -10.49 7.41 -7.38
N GLN A 13 -9.18 7.22 -7.57
CA GLN A 13 -8.58 6.04 -8.19
C GLN A 13 -7.90 5.18 -7.12
N ASP A 14 -8.14 3.87 -7.19
CA ASP A 14 -7.50 2.91 -6.28
C ASP A 14 -6.12 2.53 -6.81
N HIS A 15 -5.14 2.57 -5.91
CA HIS A 15 -3.75 2.23 -6.16
C HIS A 15 -3.29 1.14 -5.19
N THR A 16 -2.28 0.40 -5.61
CA THR A 16 -1.64 -0.64 -4.80
C THR A 16 -0.16 -0.58 -5.07
N GLU A 17 0.62 -0.39 -4.00
CA GLU A 17 2.07 -0.30 -4.07
C GLU A 17 2.70 -1.34 -3.16
N THR A 18 3.81 -1.93 -3.61
CA THR A 18 4.62 -2.86 -2.82
C THR A 18 5.96 -2.22 -2.56
N LEU A 19 6.34 -2.10 -1.28
CA LEU A 19 7.57 -1.46 -0.87
C LEU A 19 8.18 -2.11 0.38
N GLU A 20 9.47 -1.86 0.58
CA GLU A 20 10.20 -2.33 1.75
C GLU A 20 10.24 -1.25 2.84
N ALA A 21 9.89 -1.62 4.07
CA ALA A 21 9.91 -0.74 5.23
C ALA A 21 10.22 -1.54 6.52
N ASP A 22 10.61 -0.87 7.59
CA ASP A 22 10.79 -1.52 8.90
C ASP A 22 9.46 -1.71 9.63
N THR A 23 8.45 -0.87 9.35
CA THR A 23 7.10 -0.98 9.95
C THR A 23 6.00 -0.64 8.93
N ALA A 24 4.78 -1.11 9.19
CA ALA A 24 3.61 -0.75 8.37
C ALA A 24 3.35 0.77 8.34
N ALA A 25 3.59 1.47 9.46
CA ALA A 25 3.43 2.91 9.54
C ALA A 25 4.44 3.64 8.63
N GLU A 26 5.69 3.17 8.61
CA GLU A 26 6.72 3.69 7.70
C GLU A 26 6.36 3.39 6.24
N ALA A 27 5.83 2.20 5.93
CA ALA A 27 5.38 1.88 4.58
C ALA A 27 4.29 2.85 4.09
N VAL A 28 3.29 3.14 4.93
CA VAL A 28 2.24 4.11 4.59
C VAL A 28 2.82 5.51 4.44
N GLN A 29 3.71 5.93 5.35
CA GLN A 29 4.33 7.24 5.29
C GLN A 29 5.13 7.44 3.99
N LEU A 30 5.89 6.43 3.56
CA LEU A 30 6.65 6.48 2.31
C LEU A 30 5.75 6.62 1.09
N VAL A 31 4.58 5.95 1.09
CA VAL A 31 3.58 6.10 0.03
C VAL A 31 2.97 7.50 0.07
N GLU A 32 2.59 7.99 1.26
CA GLU A 32 2.06 9.33 1.43
C GLU A 32 3.07 10.36 0.91
N GLU A 33 4.34 10.30 1.32
CA GLU A 33 5.42 11.19 0.85
C GLU A 33 5.65 11.17 -0.67
N ARG A 34 5.36 10.05 -1.35
CA ARG A 34 5.44 9.93 -2.81
C ARG A 34 4.28 10.59 -3.54
N HIS A 35 3.11 10.65 -2.89
CA HIS A 35 1.85 11.16 -3.44
C HIS A 35 1.39 12.47 -2.79
N LEU A 36 2.21 13.05 -1.90
CA LEU A 36 2.04 14.36 -1.26
C LEU A 36 2.27 15.53 -2.23
N ASP A 37 1.82 15.41 -3.47
CA ASP A 37 1.47 16.63 -4.20
C ASP A 37 0.21 17.17 -3.50
N ASP A 38 0.30 18.38 -2.90
CA ASP A 38 -0.71 19.07 -2.06
C ASP A 38 -2.15 19.09 -2.61
N THR A 39 -2.33 18.71 -3.87
CA THR A 39 -3.62 18.65 -4.58
C THR A 39 -4.35 17.31 -4.43
N GLU A 40 -3.65 16.22 -4.14
CA GLU A 40 -4.22 14.87 -4.17
C GLU A 40 -4.66 14.45 -2.77
N ARG A 41 -5.90 13.94 -2.64
CA ARG A 41 -6.41 13.44 -1.36
C ARG A 41 -6.00 11.98 -1.21
N PHE A 42 -5.06 11.72 -0.31
CA PHE A 42 -4.66 10.36 0.09
C PHE A 42 -5.68 9.74 1.07
N GLU A 43 -6.16 8.55 0.76
CA GLU A 43 -6.98 7.74 1.66
C GLU A 43 -6.41 6.32 1.74
N LEU A 44 -5.91 5.93 2.91
CA LEU A 44 -5.43 4.57 3.14
C LEU A 44 -6.62 3.59 3.18
N ILE A 45 -6.58 2.57 2.34
CA ILE A 45 -7.55 1.47 2.33
C ILE A 45 -7.04 0.35 3.24
N GLU A 46 -5.81 -0.12 3.01
CA GLU A 46 -5.27 -1.31 3.66
C GLU A 46 -3.74 -1.36 3.60
N VAL A 47 -3.12 -2.01 4.59
CA VAL A 47 -1.68 -2.33 4.58
C VAL A 47 -1.45 -3.75 5.10
N HIS A 48 -0.71 -4.54 4.33
CA HIS A 48 -0.37 -5.91 4.68
C HIS A 48 1.14 -6.13 4.68
N LEU A 49 1.62 -6.87 5.69
CA LEU A 49 2.96 -7.40 5.73
C LEU A 49 3.02 -8.65 4.84
N VAL A 50 3.97 -8.70 3.92
CA VAL A 50 4.25 -9.89 3.13
C VAL A 50 5.26 -10.74 3.89
N GLU A 51 4.77 -11.70 4.67
CA GLU A 51 5.61 -12.61 5.46
C GLU A 51 6.12 -13.80 4.61
N ASP A 52 5.38 -14.20 3.58
CA ASP A 52 5.72 -15.27 2.63
C ASP A 52 5.22 -14.93 1.20
N GLU A 53 5.92 -15.40 0.16
CA GLU A 53 5.56 -15.17 -1.27
C GLU A 53 4.13 -15.66 -1.64
N ASP A 54 3.52 -16.51 -0.81
CA ASP A 54 2.16 -17.02 -0.99
C ASP A 54 1.06 -15.96 -0.74
N ASP A 55 1.31 -14.92 0.05
CA ASP A 55 0.31 -13.85 0.30
C ASP A 55 0.10 -12.93 -0.91
N LEU A 56 1.11 -12.79 -1.78
CA LEU A 56 1.00 -12.06 -3.07
C LEU A 56 -0.06 -12.66 -4.00
N ILE A 57 -0.39 -13.94 -3.82
CA ILE A 57 -1.33 -14.67 -4.69
C ILE A 57 -2.77 -14.50 -4.21
N ARG A 58 -3.01 -14.31 -2.90
CA ARG A 58 -4.37 -14.15 -2.34
C ARG A 58 -4.99 -12.79 -2.63
N ASP A 59 -4.22 -11.71 -2.52
CA ASP A 59 -4.73 -10.36 -2.78
C ASP A 59 -5.16 -10.20 -4.26
N ARG A 60 -4.49 -10.94 -5.16
CA ARG A 60 -4.79 -10.97 -6.59
C ARG A 60 -6.03 -11.79 -6.98
N GLN A 61 -6.65 -12.52 -6.04
CA GLN A 61 -7.74 -13.46 -6.29
C GLN A 61 -9.04 -13.16 -5.54
N GLN A 62 -9.24 -11.99 -4.93
CA GLN A 62 -10.58 -11.60 -4.48
C GLN A 62 -11.39 -11.05 -5.66
N PRO A 63 -12.37 -11.79 -6.21
CA PRO A 63 -13.37 -11.18 -7.07
C PRO A 63 -14.21 -10.19 -6.25
N ALA A 64 -14.56 -9.09 -6.91
CA ALA A 64 -15.52 -8.08 -6.43
C ALA A 64 -16.88 -8.68 -6.02
#